data_AF-M1ARS4-F1
#
_entry.id   AF-M1ARS4-F1
#
_cell.length_a   1.000
_cell.length_b   1.000
_cell.length_c   1.000
_cell.angle_alpha   90.00
_cell.angle_beta   90.00
_cell.angle_gamma   90.00
#
_symmetry.space_group_name_H-M   'P 1'
#
loop_
_entity.id
_entity.type
_entity.pdbx_description
1 polymer ?
#
loop_
_entity_poly.entity_id
_entity_poly.type
_entity_poly.pdbx_seq_one_letter_code
_entity_poly.pdbx_strand_id
1 'polypeptide(L)'
;MDTALFSPSSLFGGSDSNSSDEENTEARQNFVERRHQFPEMELLIQEFSFHQMNANLLWPGTFAFAEWIAQHTSWLSGSRIIELGR
;
A
#
# COMPACT_ATOMS: atom_id res chain seq x y z
N MET A 1 16.94 -11.59 24.25
CA MET A 1 16.26 -10.98 23.07
C MET A 1 15.09 -10.21 23.63
N ASP A 2 15.19 -8.88 23.70
CA ASP A 2 14.08 -8.02 24.14
C ASP A 2 13.12 -7.83 22.97
N THR A 3 11.88 -8.29 23.13
CA THR A 3 10.82 -8.05 22.16
C THR A 3 10.29 -6.63 22.34
N ALA A 4 10.43 -5.79 21.32
CA ALA A 4 9.86 -4.45 21.35
C ALA A 4 8.32 -4.55 21.44
N LEU A 5 7.77 -4.04 22.54
CA LEU A 5 6.34 -4.03 22.82
C LEU A 5 5.71 -2.86 22.05
N PHE A 6 5.35 -3.07 20.79
CA PHE A 6 4.58 -2.09 20.03
C PHE A 6 3.09 -2.28 20.32
N SER A 7 2.50 -1.30 21.01
CA SER A 7 1.07 -1.30 21.27
C SER A 7 0.33 -0.62 20.10
N PRO A 8 -0.69 -1.25 19.48
CA PRO A 8 -1.44 -0.68 18.36
C PRO A 8 -2.13 0.65 18.68
N SER A 9 -2.36 0.93 19.96
CA SER A 9 -2.92 2.19 20.46
C SER A 9 -2.03 3.41 20.22
N SER A 10 -0.72 3.22 20.00
CA SER A 10 0.18 4.32 19.56
C SER A 10 0.00 4.69 18.09
N LEU A 11 -0.67 3.87 17.28
CA LEU A 11 -0.87 4.12 15.85
C LEU A 11 -1.94 5.19 15.57
N PHE A 12 -2.83 5.42 16.54
CA PHE A 12 -3.95 6.35 16.42
C PHE A 12 -3.90 7.36 17.57
N GLY A 13 -2.92 8.26 17.52
CA GLY A 13 -2.80 9.38 18.44
C GLY A 13 -3.97 10.36 18.26
N GLY A 14 -4.84 10.43 19.27
CA GLY A 14 -5.93 11.40 19.34
C GLY A 14 -5.50 12.74 19.96
N SER A 15 -6.11 13.79 19.41
CA SER A 15 -6.19 15.21 19.80
C SER A 15 -4.94 16.09 19.70
N ASP A 16 -5.04 17.02 18.73
CA ASP A 16 -4.81 18.45 18.88
C ASP A 16 -3.38 18.91 19.14
N SER A 17 -2.56 18.85 18.10
CA SER A 17 -1.47 19.79 17.93
C SER A 17 -1.53 20.39 16.54
N ASN A 18 -1.66 21.71 16.50
CA ASN A 18 -1.62 22.59 15.34
C ASN A 18 -0.27 22.43 14.61
N SER A 19 -0.10 21.30 13.91
CA SER A 19 1.06 21.02 13.08
C SER A 19 0.85 21.73 11.76
N SER A 20 1.64 22.78 11.54
CA SER A 20 1.82 23.44 10.26
C SER A 20 1.81 22.43 9.11
N ASP A 21 0.97 22.71 8.12
CA ASP A 21 0.78 22.04 6.82
C ASP A 21 2.05 22.11 5.91
N GLU A 22 3.23 22.08 6.52
CA GLU A 22 4.55 22.03 5.87
C GLU A 22 5.13 20.61 5.85
N GLU A 23 4.34 19.60 6.24
CA GLU A 23 4.69 18.22 5.97
C GLU A 23 4.43 17.91 4.48
N ASN A 24 5.50 18.06 3.69
CA ASN A 24 5.84 17.14 2.60
C ASN A 24 5.36 17.47 1.17
N THR A 25 5.55 18.71 0.72
CA THR A 25 5.48 19.05 -0.72
C THR A 25 6.57 18.34 -1.56
N GLU A 26 7.71 17.97 -0.97
CA GLU A 26 8.80 17.27 -1.66
C GLU A 26 8.53 15.78 -1.91
N ALA A 27 7.92 15.02 -0.97
CA ALA A 27 7.56 13.63 -1.26
C ALA A 27 6.38 13.50 -2.23
N ARG A 28 5.52 14.52 -2.32
CA ARG A 28 4.50 14.60 -3.38
C ARG A 28 5.11 14.64 -4.79
N GLN A 29 6.40 14.96 -4.94
CA GLN A 29 7.06 15.07 -6.24
C GLN A 29 7.91 13.85 -6.64
N ASN A 30 8.08 12.85 -5.76
CA ASN A 30 8.97 11.70 -5.98
C ASN A 30 8.24 10.36 -6.14
N PHE A 31 7.08 10.37 -6.79
CA PHE A 31 6.44 9.13 -7.25
C PHE A 31 6.50 9.02 -8.77
N VAL A 32 6.50 7.79 -9.26
CA VAL A 32 6.35 7.49 -10.69
C VAL A 32 5.03 6.75 -10.85
N GLU A 33 4.17 7.25 -11.72
CA GLU A 33 2.99 6.50 -12.13
C GLU A 33 3.39 5.39 -13.09
N ARG A 34 3.06 4.17 -12.73
CA ARG A 34 3.26 2.99 -13.55
C ARG A 34 1.92 2.38 -13.92
N ARG A 35 1.81 2.02 -15.19
CA ARG A 35 0.63 1.39 -15.75
C ARG A 35 0.81 -0.11 -15.75
N HIS A 36 -0.13 -0.81 -15.16
CA HIS A 36 -0.12 -2.26 -14.99
C HIS A 36 -1.39 -2.84 -15.61
N GLN A 37 -1.22 -3.75 -16.56
CA GLN A 37 -2.31 -4.40 -17.27
C GLN A 37 -2.58 -5.78 -16.67
N PHE A 38 -3.85 -6.03 -16.35
CA PHE A 38 -4.39 -7.31 -15.93
C PHE A 38 -5.45 -7.75 -16.95
N PRO A 39 -5.84 -9.04 -16.99
CA PRO A 39 -6.71 -9.57 -18.04
C PRO A 39 -8.00 -8.80 -18.30
N GLU A 40 -8.58 -8.15 -17.28
CA GLU A 40 -9.85 -7.41 -17.39
C GLU A 40 -9.77 -5.97 -16.86
N MET A 41 -8.59 -5.50 -16.46
CA MET A 41 -8.44 -4.16 -15.89
C MET A 41 -7.07 -3.56 -16.13
N GLU A 42 -7.00 -2.24 -16.10
CA GLU A 42 -5.76 -1.49 -16.08
C GLU A 42 -5.70 -0.69 -14.79
N LEU A 43 -4.57 -0.78 -14.09
CA LEU A 43 -4.31 0.00 -12.88
C LEU A 43 -3.15 0.96 -13.12
N LEU A 44 -3.36 2.23 -12.76
CA LEU A 44 -2.30 3.22 -12.64
C LEU A 44 -1.92 3.31 -11.17
N ILE A 45 -0.66 2.96 -10.87
CA ILE A 45 -0.17 2.85 -9.50
C ILE A 45 0.99 3.82 -9.32
N GLN A 46 0.89 4.63 -8.28
CA GLN A 46 1.94 5.55 -7.86
C GLN A 46 2.97 4.77 -7.04
N GLU A 47 4.18 4.64 -7.58
CA GLU A 47 5.29 3.95 -6.95
C GLU A 47 6.32 4.96 -6.45
N PHE A 48 6.76 4.83 -5.20
CA PHE A 48 7.65 5.82 -4.58
C PHE A 48 9.09 5.30 -4.51
N SER A 49 10.04 6.06 -5.07
CA SER A 49 11.44 5.64 -5.16
C SER A 49 12.33 6.14 -4.01
N PHE A 50 11.77 6.93 -3.08
CA PHE A 50 12.57 7.68 -2.09
C PHE A 50 13.27 6.77 -1.06
N HIS A 51 12.84 5.52 -0.85
CA HIS A 51 13.53 4.53 0.01
C HIS A 51 13.41 3.10 -0.54
N GLN A 52 14.55 2.44 -0.78
CA GLN A 52 14.64 1.09 -1.38
C GLN A 52 14.18 -0.07 -0.46
N MET A 53 14.03 0.19 0.86
CA MET A 53 13.68 -0.82 1.87
C MET A 53 12.21 -0.75 2.32
N ASN A 54 11.41 0.13 1.72
CA ASN A 54 9.98 0.30 2.05
C ASN A 54 9.09 -0.41 1.02
N ALA A 55 7.87 -0.76 1.44
CA ALA A 55 6.79 -1.34 0.62
C ALA A 55 6.22 -0.35 -0.44
N ASN A 56 7.08 0.47 -1.03
CA ASN A 56 6.73 1.58 -1.91
C ASN A 56 6.66 1.18 -3.40
N LEU A 57 7.09 -0.05 -3.71
CA LEU A 57 7.10 -0.62 -5.05
C LEU A 57 6.23 -1.88 -5.07
N LEU A 58 5.67 -2.20 -6.23
CA LEU A 58 5.02 -3.49 -6.42
C LEU A 58 6.03 -4.61 -6.60
N TRP A 59 5.78 -5.71 -5.89
CA TRP A 59 6.64 -6.88 -5.91
C TRP A 59 6.11 -7.87 -6.96
N PRO A 60 6.97 -8.68 -7.60
CA PRO A 60 6.53 -9.70 -8.55
C PRO A 60 5.40 -10.61 -8.04
N GLY A 61 5.40 -10.91 -6.74
CA GLY A 61 4.34 -11.69 -6.08
C GLY A 61 2.98 -11.03 -6.12
N THR A 62 2.91 -9.69 -5.99
CA THR A 62 1.65 -8.94 -6.06
C THR A 62 1.03 -9.03 -7.45
N PHE A 63 1.83 -9.01 -8.52
CA PHE A 63 1.34 -9.18 -9.89
C PHE A 63 0.75 -10.57 -10.11
N ALA A 64 1.48 -11.62 -9.72
CA ALA A 64 1.01 -12.99 -9.84
C ALA A 64 -0.27 -13.22 -9.03
N PHE A 65 -0.35 -12.64 -7.82
CA PHE A 65 -1.53 -12.77 -6.97
C PHE A 65 -2.73 -12.00 -7.52
N ALA A 66 -2.53 -10.78 -8.02
CA ALA A 66 -3.59 -9.99 -8.64
C ALA A 66 -4.11 -10.66 -9.93
N GLU A 67 -3.24 -11.23 -10.75
CA GLU A 67 -3.64 -12.01 -11.93
C GLU A 67 -4.46 -13.25 -11.52
N TRP A 68 -4.02 -13.98 -10.49
CA TRP A 68 -4.76 -15.11 -9.97
C TRP A 68 -6.15 -14.70 -9.45
N ILE A 69 -6.25 -13.60 -8.70
CA ILE A 69 -7.53 -13.04 -8.24
C ILE A 69 -8.44 -12.70 -9.42
N ALA A 70 -7.90 -12.01 -10.45
CA ALA A 70 -8.68 -11.60 -11.62
C ALA A 70 -9.31 -12.79 -12.35
N GLN A 71 -8.58 -13.92 -12.42
CA GLN A 71 -9.08 -15.16 -13.02
C GLN A 71 -10.11 -15.91 -12.15
N HIS A 72 -10.16 -15.64 -10.83
CA HIS A 72 -10.97 -16.38 -9.86
C HIS A 72 -11.94 -15.47 -9.08
N THR A 73 -12.34 -14.34 -9.65
CA THR A 73 -13.22 -13.34 -9.00
C THR A 73 -14.53 -13.92 -8.47
N SER A 74 -15.10 -14.92 -9.18
CA SER A 74 -16.32 -15.60 -8.75
C SER A 74 -16.20 -16.27 -7.37
N TRP A 75 -15.00 -16.70 -6.97
CA TRP A 75 -14.75 -17.35 -5.67
C TRP A 75 -14.74 -16.35 -4.51
N LEU A 76 -14.50 -15.08 -4.82
CA LEU A 76 -14.43 -13.99 -3.86
C LEU A 76 -15.77 -13.25 -3.72
N SER A 77 -16.71 -13.48 -4.63
CA SER A 77 -18.02 -12.83 -4.63
C SER A 77 -18.78 -13.10 -3.31
N GLY A 78 -19.23 -12.03 -2.65
CA GLY A 78 -19.94 -12.11 -1.38
C GLY A 78 -19.08 -12.35 -0.14
N SER A 79 -17.75 -12.47 -0.28
CA SER A 79 -16.82 -12.66 0.84
C SER A 79 -16.44 -11.33 1.49
N ARG A 80 -16.10 -11.37 2.79
CA ARG A 80 -15.43 -10.26 3.47
C ARG A 80 -13.93 -10.49 3.40
N ILE A 81 -13.21 -9.57 2.76
CA ILE A 81 -11.79 -9.71 2.45
C ILE A 81 -11.00 -8.70 3.29
N ILE A 82 -9.86 -9.13 3.81
CA ILE A 82 -8.85 -8.28 4.46
C ILE A 82 -7.49 -8.57 3.83
N GLU A 83 -6.76 -7.52 3.49
CA GLU A 83 -5.39 -7.58 2.99
C GLU A 83 -4.42 -7.19 4.10
N LEU A 84 -3.29 -7.90 4.21
CA LEU A 84 -2.28 -7.68 5.24
C LEU A 84 -0.92 -7.39 4.57
N GLY A 85 -0.20 -6.39 5.08
CA GLY A 85 1.17 -6.09 4.62
C GLY A 85 1.26 -5.25 3.34
N ARG A 86 0.37 -4.26 3.19
CA ARG A 86 0.38 -3.30 2.07
C ARG A 86 1.63 -2.43 2.02
#